data_AF-A0A9E6AWD2-F1
#
_entry.id   AF-A0A9E6AWD2-F1
#
_cell.length_a   1.000
_cell.length_b   1.000
_cell.length_c   1.000
_cell.angle_alpha   90.00
_cell.angle_beta   90.00
_cell.angle_gamma   90.00
#
_symmetry.space_group_name_H-M   'P 1'
#
loop_
_entity.id
_entity.type
_entity.pdbx_description
1 polymer ?
#
loop_
_entity_poly.entity_id
_entity_poly.type
_entity_poly.pdbx_seq_one_letter_code
_entity_poly.pdbx_strand_id
1 'polypeptide(L)'
;MNNVGRPSTPNIVDASAEAHPTFTGNKALQINEGLLFEVGSPEQTGVDIAEPRDVQNRLGGLAREDAIGLYGLSEPETMRHYVRLSQKNFSIDTGMYPLGSCTMKHNPRINEKIARLPGFADTHPLQPQHTVKGAFEVI
;
A
#
# COMPACT_ATOMS: atom_id res chain seq x y z
N MET A 1 -25.98 25.47 -11.32
CA MET A 1 -26.43 24.26 -10.58
C MET A 1 -26.46 23.12 -11.59
N ASN A 2 -25.49 22.20 -11.51
CA ASN A 2 -25.38 21.10 -12.45
C ASN A 2 -26.37 20.00 -12.04
N ASN A 3 -27.44 19.84 -12.82
CA ASN A 3 -28.54 18.91 -12.59
C ASN A 3 -28.33 17.55 -13.26
N VAL A 4 -27.08 17.15 -13.51
CA VAL A 4 -26.76 15.86 -14.14
C VAL A 4 -26.26 14.92 -13.05
N GLY A 5 -27.12 13.98 -12.65
CA GLY A 5 -26.76 12.91 -11.72
C GLY A 5 -25.66 12.03 -12.29
N ARG A 6 -24.72 11.61 -11.43
CA ARG A 6 -23.69 10.63 -11.77
C ARG A 6 -24.38 9.33 -12.21
N PRO A 7 -24.10 8.79 -13.41
CA PRO A 7 -24.69 7.54 -13.87
C PRO A 7 -24.39 6.42 -12.86
N SER A 8 -25.44 5.76 -12.34
CA SER A 8 -25.35 4.66 -11.37
C SER A 8 -25.31 3.28 -12.05
N THR A 9 -25.33 3.24 -13.38
CA THR A 9 -25.18 2.02 -14.16
C THR A 9 -23.70 1.81 -14.46
N PRO A 10 -23.12 0.62 -14.20
CA PRO A 10 -21.77 0.33 -14.65
C PRO A 10 -21.75 0.48 -16.18
N ASN A 11 -20.87 1.34 -16.69
CA ASN A 11 -20.59 1.38 -18.11
C ASN A 11 -20.19 -0.04 -18.54
N ILE A 12 -20.83 -0.54 -19.59
CA ILE A 12 -20.35 -1.73 -20.31
C ILE A 12 -19.06 -1.29 -20.98
N VAL A 13 -17.96 -1.32 -20.24
CA VAL A 13 -16.64 -1.44 -20.82
C VAL A 13 -16.65 -2.79 -21.51
N ASP A 14 -16.44 -2.79 -22.83
CA ASP A 14 -16.13 -4.00 -23.58
C ASP A 14 -15.01 -4.72 -22.83
N ALA A 15 -15.38 -5.78 -22.14
CA ALA A 15 -14.49 -6.56 -21.33
C ALA A 15 -13.66 -7.44 -22.26
N SER A 16 -12.76 -6.81 -23.02
CA SER A 16 -11.54 -7.45 -23.52
C SER A 16 -10.53 -7.63 -22.37
N ALA A 17 -11.02 -7.89 -21.16
CA ALA A 17 -10.21 -8.49 -20.12
C ALA A 17 -10.09 -9.95 -20.52
N GLU A 18 -8.93 -10.35 -21.04
CA GLU A 18 -8.62 -11.74 -21.29
C GLU A 18 -9.10 -12.58 -20.11
N ALA A 19 -10.04 -13.48 -20.36
CA ALA A 19 -10.57 -14.34 -19.33
C ALA A 19 -9.44 -15.23 -18.83
N HIS A 20 -8.79 -14.88 -17.72
CA HIS A 20 -7.76 -15.72 -17.13
C HIS A 20 -8.40 -17.02 -16.63
N PRO A 21 -8.16 -18.17 -17.29
CA PRO A 21 -8.73 -19.43 -16.85
C PRO A 21 -8.11 -19.77 -15.49
N THR A 22 -8.93 -19.81 -14.44
CA THR A 22 -8.49 -20.31 -13.15
C THR A 22 -8.39 -21.84 -13.22
N PHE A 23 -7.36 -22.43 -12.61
CA PHE A 23 -7.17 -23.89 -12.58
C PHE A 23 -8.42 -24.62 -12.02
N THR A 24 -9.18 -23.97 -11.14
CA THR A 24 -10.39 -24.52 -10.53
C THR A 24 -11.68 -24.23 -11.29
N GLY A 25 -11.65 -23.44 -12.38
CA GLY A 25 -12.85 -23.05 -13.14
C GLY A 25 -13.78 -22.06 -12.44
N ASN A 26 -13.34 -21.45 -11.33
CA ASN A 26 -14.11 -20.44 -10.61
C ASN A 26 -14.18 -19.12 -11.40
N LYS A 27 -15.40 -18.61 -11.59
CA LYS A 27 -15.69 -17.39 -12.38
C LYS A 27 -16.09 -16.16 -11.54
N ALA A 28 -16.40 -16.34 -10.25
CA ALA A 28 -16.98 -15.29 -9.41
C ALA A 28 -16.01 -14.68 -8.37
N LEU A 29 -14.90 -15.37 -8.08
CA LEU A 29 -13.84 -14.88 -7.20
C LEU A 29 -12.58 -14.76 -8.07
N GLN A 30 -12.12 -13.55 -8.36
CA GLN A 30 -10.76 -13.34 -8.87
C GLN A 30 -9.77 -13.70 -7.74
N ILE A 31 -9.51 -14.99 -7.58
CA ILE A 31 -8.59 -15.53 -6.56
C ILE A 31 -7.14 -15.19 -6.96
N ASN A 32 -6.87 -15.08 -8.27
CA ASN A 32 -5.55 -14.78 -8.79
C ASN A 32 -5.36 -13.27 -8.98
N GLU A 33 -4.81 -12.61 -7.96
CA GLU A 33 -4.19 -11.30 -8.11
C GLU A 33 -2.84 -11.44 -8.84
N GLY A 34 -2.66 -10.68 -9.94
CA GLY A 34 -1.41 -10.60 -10.71
C GLY A 34 -0.32 -9.84 -9.96
N LEU A 35 0.90 -9.86 -10.48
CA LEU A 35 2.03 -9.12 -9.92
C LEU A 35 1.89 -7.63 -10.21
N LEU A 36 2.43 -6.78 -9.33
CA LEU A 36 2.31 -5.32 -9.44
C LEU A 36 2.75 -4.79 -10.82
N PHE A 37 3.78 -5.38 -11.42
CA PHE A 37 4.30 -4.98 -12.75
C PHE A 37 3.52 -5.58 -13.93
N GLU A 38 2.63 -6.55 -13.69
CA GLU A 38 1.72 -7.09 -14.72
C GLU A 38 0.45 -6.24 -14.84
N VAL A 39 0.03 -5.62 -13.74
CA VAL A 39 -1.22 -4.83 -13.67
C VAL A 39 -0.99 -3.32 -13.59
N GLY A 40 0.19 -2.88 -13.15
CA GLY A 40 0.55 -1.49 -12.99
C GLY A 40 1.20 -0.87 -14.22
N SER A 41 1.50 0.42 -14.13
CA SER A 41 2.18 1.19 -15.17
C SER A 41 3.30 2.06 -14.56
N PRO A 42 4.43 2.26 -15.26
CA PRO A 42 5.49 3.16 -14.79
C PRO A 42 5.07 4.64 -14.79
N GLU A 43 4.02 4.99 -15.54
CA GLU A 43 3.53 6.36 -15.68
C GLU A 43 2.41 6.70 -14.68
N GLN A 44 2.01 5.75 -13.84
CA GLN A 44 0.85 5.90 -12.97
C GLN A 44 1.28 6.06 -11.50
N THR A 45 0.66 7.00 -10.80
CA THR A 45 0.81 7.19 -9.35
C THR A 45 -0.55 7.16 -8.68
N GLY A 46 -0.61 6.58 -7.49
CA GLY A 46 -1.81 6.53 -6.66
C GLY A 46 -1.95 7.72 -5.72
N VAL A 47 -0.95 8.61 -5.71
CA VAL A 47 -0.91 9.78 -4.84
C VAL A 47 -0.52 11.00 -5.64
N ASP A 48 -1.06 12.16 -5.25
CA ASP A 48 -0.69 13.44 -5.81
C ASP A 48 0.67 13.87 -5.23
N ILE A 49 1.70 13.85 -6.08
CA ILE A 49 3.04 14.31 -5.74
C ILE A 49 3.21 15.70 -6.35
N ALA A 50 3.60 16.68 -5.54
CA ALA A 50 3.89 18.02 -6.05
C ALA A 50 5.06 17.97 -7.03
N GLU A 51 4.97 18.76 -8.11
CA GLU A 51 6.06 18.86 -9.07
C GLU A 51 7.35 19.32 -8.38
N PRO A 52 8.50 18.72 -8.73
CA PRO A 52 9.78 19.13 -8.17
C PRO A 52 10.06 20.58 -8.56
N ARG A 53 10.61 21.35 -7.62
CA ARG A 53 11.11 22.69 -7.93
C ARG A 53 12.26 22.60 -8.93
N ASP A 54 12.29 23.53 -9.88
CA ASP A 54 13.44 23.66 -10.79
C ASP A 54 14.67 24.08 -9.99
N VAL A 55 15.62 23.15 -9.84
CA VAL A 55 16.86 23.33 -9.06
C VAL A 55 18.04 22.83 -9.86
N GLN A 56 19.17 23.54 -9.75
CA GLN A 56 20.41 23.13 -10.38
C GLN A 56 20.84 21.74 -9.90
N ASN A 57 21.21 20.86 -10.82
CA ASN A 57 21.66 19.51 -10.50
C ASN A 57 22.96 19.56 -9.68
N ARG A 58 22.96 18.95 -8.49
CA ARG A 58 24.12 18.90 -7.58
C ARG A 58 24.71 17.50 -7.43
N LEU A 59 24.34 16.56 -8.31
CA LEU A 59 24.76 15.15 -8.25
C LEU A 59 26.16 14.92 -8.83
N GLY A 60 26.83 15.94 -9.39
CA GLY A 60 28.23 15.84 -9.79
C GLY A 60 28.51 14.78 -10.85
N GLY A 61 27.59 14.56 -11.78
CA GLY A 61 27.71 13.52 -12.82
C GLY A 61 27.17 12.15 -12.40
N LEU A 62 26.65 12.00 -11.18
CA LEU A 62 26.01 10.76 -10.69
C LEU A 62 24.49 10.79 -10.88
N ALA A 63 24.02 11.44 -11.95
CA ALA A 63 22.61 11.40 -12.29
C ALA A 63 22.23 9.99 -12.73
N ARG A 64 20.99 9.59 -12.46
CA ARG A 64 20.48 8.30 -12.90
C ARG A 64 20.36 8.29 -14.43
N GLU A 65 20.88 7.24 -15.06
CA GLU A 65 20.88 7.08 -16.53
C GLU A 65 19.59 6.40 -17.03
N ASP A 66 19.04 5.46 -16.25
CA ASP A 66 17.85 4.68 -16.62
C ASP A 66 16.61 5.07 -15.78
N ALA A 67 15.42 4.64 -16.20
CA ALA A 67 14.20 4.80 -15.39
C ALA A 67 14.23 3.97 -14.10
N ILE A 68 13.44 4.36 -13.08
CA ILE A 68 13.38 3.67 -11.77
C ILE A 68 12.87 2.22 -11.87
N GLY A 69 12.06 1.93 -12.89
CA GLY A 69 11.43 0.62 -13.03
C GLY A 69 10.39 0.35 -11.96
N LEU A 70 9.87 1.40 -11.32
CA LEU A 70 8.74 1.29 -10.40
C LEU A 70 7.45 1.38 -11.19
N TYR A 71 6.55 0.45 -10.90
CA TYR A 71 5.20 0.43 -11.43
C TYR A 71 4.26 0.92 -10.34
N GLY A 72 3.40 1.86 -10.70
CA GLY A 72 2.35 2.36 -9.82
C GLY A 72 0.97 1.98 -10.31
N LEU A 73 0.01 2.15 -9.39
CA LEU A 73 -1.41 1.94 -9.55
C LEU A 73 -2.13 3.19 -9.04
N SER A 74 -3.36 3.43 -9.49
CA SER A 74 -4.20 4.46 -8.85
C SER A 74 -4.49 4.07 -7.39
N GLU A 75 -4.91 5.02 -6.56
CA GLU A 75 -5.26 4.75 -5.16
C GLU A 75 -6.28 3.59 -5.01
N PRO A 76 -7.39 3.56 -5.78
CA PRO A 76 -8.38 2.48 -5.65
C PRO A 76 -7.85 1.13 -6.14
N GLU A 77 -6.98 1.12 -7.15
CA GLU A 77 -6.33 -0.09 -7.63
C GLU A 77 -5.34 -0.63 -6.61
N THR A 78 -4.54 0.24 -6.01
CA THR A 78 -3.60 -0.08 -4.93
C THR A 78 -4.35 -0.74 -3.76
N MET A 79 -5.47 -0.14 -3.34
CA MET A 79 -6.32 -0.71 -2.29
C MET A 79 -6.84 -2.10 -2.66
N ARG A 80 -7.39 -2.28 -3.86
CA ARG A 80 -7.89 -3.59 -4.33
C ARG A 80 -6.78 -4.64 -4.39
N HIS A 81 -5.62 -4.27 -4.92
CA HIS A 81 -4.47 -5.14 -5.08
C HIS A 81 -4.02 -5.70 -3.72
N TYR A 82 -3.73 -4.82 -2.75
CA TYR A 82 -3.24 -5.26 -1.45
C TYR A 82 -4.31 -5.94 -0.58
N VAL A 83 -5.59 -5.56 -0.71
CA VAL A 83 -6.68 -6.29 -0.04
C VAL A 83 -6.81 -7.71 -0.58
N ARG A 84 -6.69 -7.93 -1.90
CA ARG A 84 -6.72 -9.29 -2.46
C ARG A 84 -5.50 -10.11 -2.08
N LEU A 85 -4.31 -9.49 -2.08
CA LEU A 85 -3.10 -10.15 -1.57
C LEU A 85 -3.23 -10.54 -0.09
N SER A 86 -3.86 -9.71 0.75
CA SER A 86 -4.04 -10.05 2.17
C SER A 86 -4.92 -11.30 2.36
N GLN A 87 -5.92 -11.53 1.49
CA GLN A 87 -6.76 -12.73 1.55
C GLN A 87 -6.02 -14.01 1.16
N LYS A 88 -4.88 -13.91 0.47
CA LYS A 88 -4.01 -15.06 0.14
C LYS A 88 -3.09 -15.46 1.31
N ASN A 89 -2.97 -14.63 2.35
CA ASN A 89 -2.14 -14.88 3.52
C ASN A 89 -2.96 -15.44 4.69
N PHE A 90 -2.42 -16.43 5.38
CA PHE A 90 -2.94 -16.83 6.69
C PHE A 90 -2.38 -15.90 7.77
N SER A 91 -3.19 -15.55 8.77
CA SER A 91 -2.79 -14.61 9.83
C SER A 91 -3.30 -15.06 11.20
N ILE A 92 -2.65 -14.57 12.26
CA ILE A 92 -3.09 -14.80 13.66
C ILE A 92 -4.50 -14.26 13.94
N ASP A 93 -4.95 -13.30 13.13
CA ASP A 93 -6.27 -12.69 13.28
C ASP A 93 -7.36 -13.55 12.61
N THR A 94 -6.96 -14.43 11.70
CA THR A 94 -7.88 -15.33 10.96
C THR A 94 -8.11 -16.64 11.71
N GLY A 95 -7.14 -17.12 12.50
CA GLY A 95 -7.25 -18.39 13.21
C GLY A 95 -6.02 -18.73 14.06
N MET A 96 -6.06 -19.92 14.67
CA MET A 96 -4.97 -20.44 15.50
C MET A 96 -3.68 -20.66 14.69
N TYR A 97 -2.54 -20.20 15.21
CA TYR A 97 -1.25 -20.18 14.51
C TYR A 97 -0.15 -20.89 15.33
N PRO A 98 -0.15 -22.23 15.45
CA PRO A 98 0.65 -22.95 16.44
C PRO A 98 2.09 -23.21 15.98
N LEU A 99 2.86 -22.14 15.77
CA LEU A 99 4.29 -22.24 15.46
C LEU A 99 5.12 -22.27 16.74
N GLY A 100 5.83 -23.38 16.96
CA GLY A 100 6.79 -23.52 18.05
C GLY A 100 7.91 -22.48 17.96
N SER A 101 8.43 -22.02 19.10
CA SER A 101 9.48 -20.99 19.21
C SER A 101 9.12 -19.58 18.73
N CYS A 102 8.01 -19.38 18.02
CA CYS A 102 7.59 -18.06 17.52
C CYS A 102 6.71 -17.28 18.49
N THR A 103 6.11 -17.94 19.49
CA THR A 103 5.15 -17.34 20.44
C THR A 103 4.08 -16.50 19.72
N MET A 104 3.40 -17.12 18.75
CA MET A 104 2.33 -16.49 17.96
C MET A 104 1.08 -16.24 18.82
N LYS A 105 1.16 -15.23 19.68
CA LYS A 105 0.09 -14.78 20.58
C LYS A 105 -0.78 -13.72 19.92
N HIS A 106 -1.86 -13.36 20.59
CA HIS A 106 -2.69 -12.22 20.19
C HIS A 106 -1.88 -10.92 20.17
N ASN A 107 -2.08 -10.11 19.13
CA ASN A 107 -1.52 -8.77 18.99
C ASN A 107 -2.64 -7.73 19.27
N PRO A 108 -2.71 -7.13 20.47
CA PRO A 108 -3.78 -6.18 20.82
C PRO A 108 -3.79 -4.97 19.89
N ARG A 109 -4.95 -4.66 19.31
CA ARG A 109 -5.11 -3.50 18.40
C ARG A 109 -4.81 -2.15 19.06
N ILE A 110 -4.88 -2.09 20.39
CA ILE A 110 -4.49 -0.90 21.15
C ILE A 110 -3.00 -0.57 20.98
N ASN A 111 -2.15 -1.57 20.79
CA ASN A 111 -0.71 -1.35 20.59
C ASN A 111 -0.45 -0.61 19.27
N GLU A 112 -1.16 -0.96 18.20
CA GLU A 112 -1.10 -0.23 16.92
C GLU A 112 -1.54 1.22 17.07
N LYS A 113 -2.56 1.48 17.90
CA LYS A 113 -3.03 2.84 18.18
C LYS A 113 -2.00 3.65 18.98
N ILE A 114 -1.37 3.04 19.98
CA ILE A 114 -0.34 3.68 20.81
C ILE A 114 0.90 3.97 19.97
N ALA A 115 1.35 3.02 19.14
CA ALA A 115 2.51 3.21 18.26
C ALA A 115 2.32 4.36 17.26
N ARG A 116 1.08 4.65 16.86
CA ARG A 116 0.71 5.76 15.95
C ARG A 116 0.55 7.11 16.63
N LEU A 117 0.79 7.24 17.93
CA LEU A 117 0.76 8.54 18.59
C LEU A 117 1.87 9.43 17.98
N PRO A 118 1.61 10.73 17.71
CA PRO A 118 2.60 11.61 17.09
C PRO A 118 3.93 11.70 17.84
N GLY A 119 3.88 11.64 19.18
CA GLY A 119 5.08 11.62 20.03
C GLY A 119 5.99 10.40 19.82
N PHE A 120 5.48 9.32 19.20
CA PHE A 120 6.26 8.14 18.81
C PHE A 120 6.47 8.07 17.30
N ALA A 121 5.41 8.18 16.50
CA ALA A 121 5.46 7.97 15.05
C ALA A 121 6.22 9.08 14.30
N ASP A 122 6.14 10.33 14.77
CA ASP A 122 6.70 11.51 14.09
C ASP A 122 8.00 12.00 14.75
N THR A 123 8.67 11.11 15.51
CA THR A 123 9.89 11.43 16.25
C THR A 123 11.13 11.11 15.43
N HIS A 124 11.95 12.12 15.13
CA HIS A 124 13.27 11.90 14.54
C HIS A 124 14.28 11.41 15.61
N PRO A 125 15.07 10.35 15.37
CA PRO A 125 16.00 9.81 16.37
C PRO A 125 17.04 10.81 16.91
N LEU A 126 17.45 11.78 16.10
CA LEU A 126 18.44 12.82 16.47
C LEU A 126 17.82 14.15 16.91
N GLN A 127 16.53 14.22 17.24
CA GLN A 127 15.95 15.47 17.74
C GLN A 127 16.45 15.81 19.16
N PRO A 128 16.50 17.10 19.55
CA PRO A 128 16.96 17.48 20.87
C PRO A 128 16.16 16.77 21.98
N GLN A 129 16.84 16.16 22.95
CA GLN A 129 16.20 15.30 23.97
C GLN A 129 15.06 15.98 24.75
N HIS A 130 15.13 17.31 24.92
CA HIS A 130 14.10 18.06 25.63
C HIS A 130 12.74 18.07 24.90
N THR A 131 12.69 17.76 23.59
CA THR A 131 11.45 17.67 22.81
C THR A 131 10.79 16.29 22.88
N VAL A 132 11.47 15.27 23.43
CA VAL A 132 11.04 13.85 23.45
C VAL A 132 11.03 13.21 24.83
N LYS A 133 10.90 14.01 25.89
CA LYS A 133 10.89 13.49 27.27
C LYS A 133 9.90 12.35 27.48
N GLY A 134 8.69 12.47 26.92
CA GLY A 134 7.66 11.43 27.03
C GLY A 134 8.06 10.10 26.37
N ALA A 135 8.89 10.11 25.31
CA ALA A 135 9.40 8.88 24.73
C ALA A 135 10.47 8.22 25.61
N PHE A 136 11.29 9.02 26.29
CA PHE A 136 12.27 8.52 27.26
C PHE A 136 11.64 7.98 28.53
N GLU A 137 10.51 8.53 29.00
CA GLU A 137 9.81 8.04 30.20
C GLU A 137 9.22 6.62 30.04
N VAL A 138 9.16 6.08 28.82
CA VAL A 138 8.65 4.74 28.53
C VAL A 138 9.74 3.65 28.61
N ILE A 139 11.02 4.05 28.68
CA ILE A 139 12.19 3.16 28.75
C ILE A 139 12.75 3.17 30.17
#